data_AF-A0A819PFN6-F1
#
_entry.id   AF-A0A819PFN6-F1
#
_cell.length_a   1.000
_cell.length_b   1.000
_cell.length_c   1.000
_cell.angle_alpha   90.00
_cell.angle_beta   90.00
_cell.angle_gamma   90.00
#
_symmetry.space_group_name_H-M   'P 1'
#
loop_
_entity.id
_entity.type
_entity.pdbx_description
1 polymer ?
#
loop_
_entity_poly.entity_id
_entity_poly.type
_entity_poly.pdbx_seq_one_letter_code
_entity_poly.pdbx_strand_id
1 'polypeptide(L)'
;MGVFPAALSITASFLSANTMLGTPSEIYTYGTMYCYHATGLNIWLSVVSIGVVCTFYSSVGGMKAVIWTDVLQALVMFVGLLSAIIQGLIVLGGFGPTFSIASKNGRIQFDSIDPRVRHTVWSVLIGSTFNALSTYGFNQTQIQRYMCVRTTRGAAQALFINAVGSAFIILSSCLIGIIIYAYYADCDPYTAKFISAIDQIFPYFVMEVLSNIPGLPGVFLACIFSGSLSTISSGLNSLTAVIIEDVYKGAVVMLLTYVVSHLGPILNASTSLFGALQGPIMGVFFLGFFFPRANHRGGLVGFVSGVALPLWIFVGSQVTKNQRKSERLPLFTTNCALSINETRTFPTSPRTDPLLDLYSVSYMWYSPIAVSTVLIVGLIVSYLTRPLKPHEVDPKLIIPIDDVCCCCLPKSVRHWLRCDIKENKMDYNTLLKYIYNEEHIISKVKSYDEAMNIELQWPWCNLIVINNQIFLPYKIISSQNIDRLLQPMSNKTAS
;
A
#
# COMPACT_ATOMS: atom_id res chain seq x y z
N MET A 1 20.94 -4.45 19.13
CA MET A 1 19.50 -4.67 19.43
C MET A 1 19.38 -5.86 20.36
N GLY A 2 18.57 -5.78 21.41
CA GLY A 2 18.29 -6.92 22.28
C GLY A 2 17.45 -7.98 21.57
N VAL A 3 17.51 -9.23 22.04
CA VAL A 3 16.78 -10.38 21.48
C VAL A 3 15.26 -10.15 21.49
N PHE A 4 14.74 -9.47 22.51
CA PHE A 4 13.30 -9.28 22.68
C PHE A 4 12.65 -8.33 21.64
N PRO A 5 13.18 -7.11 21.36
CA PRO A 5 12.71 -6.28 20.25
C PRO A 5 12.85 -6.96 18.87
N ALA A 6 13.92 -7.72 18.65
CA ALA A 6 14.11 -8.49 17.42
C ALA A 6 13.04 -9.59 17.29
N ALA A 7 12.79 -10.35 18.37
CA ALA A 7 11.77 -11.40 18.40
C ALA A 7 10.34 -10.84 18.25
N LEU A 8 10.02 -9.69 18.84
CA LEU A 8 8.73 -9.02 18.63
C LEU A 8 8.57 -8.51 17.19
N SER A 9 9.63 -7.97 16.58
CA SER A 9 9.61 -7.56 15.16
C SER A 9 9.41 -8.76 14.23
N ILE A 10 10.08 -9.87 14.51
CA ILE A 10 9.93 -11.15 13.81
C ILE A 10 8.50 -11.70 13.97
N THR A 11 7.96 -11.66 15.18
CA THR A 11 6.59 -12.13 15.48
C THR A 11 5.53 -11.22 14.85
N ALA A 12 5.74 -9.90 14.86
CA ALA A 12 4.85 -8.93 14.20
C ALA A 12 4.89 -9.07 12.67
N SER A 13 6.06 -9.39 12.11
CA SER A 13 6.22 -9.69 10.68
C SER A 13 5.57 -11.03 10.30
N PHE A 14 5.65 -12.04 11.18
CA PHE A 14 4.94 -13.33 11.06
C PHE A 14 3.42 -13.16 11.14
N LEU A 15 2.93 -12.26 12.00
CA LEU A 15 1.53 -11.86 12.14
C LEU A 15 1.07 -10.83 11.10
N SER A 16 1.80 -10.67 10.00
CA SER A 16 1.34 -9.89 8.85
C SER A 16 -0.05 -10.39 8.45
N ALA A 17 -1.09 -9.64 8.83
CA ALA A 17 -2.48 -9.97 8.53
C ALA A 17 -2.71 -10.14 7.02
N ASN A 18 -1.90 -9.42 6.22
CA ASN A 18 -1.85 -9.57 4.77
C ASN A 18 -1.49 -11.00 4.36
N THR A 19 -0.51 -11.60 5.03
CA THR A 19 0.02 -12.91 4.66
C THR A 19 -0.80 -14.06 5.25
N MET A 20 -1.35 -13.88 6.45
CA MET A 20 -2.15 -14.93 7.12
C MET A 20 -3.61 -14.98 6.69
N LEU A 21 -4.22 -13.86 6.29
CA LEU A 21 -5.65 -13.79 5.95
C LEU A 21 -5.88 -13.19 4.55
N GLY A 22 -5.08 -12.19 4.16
CA GLY A 22 -5.15 -11.58 2.83
C GLY A 22 -4.80 -12.56 1.71
N THR A 23 -3.61 -13.17 1.74
CA THR A 23 -3.15 -14.10 0.71
C THR A 23 -4.08 -15.31 0.57
N PRO A 24 -4.52 -15.98 1.66
CA PRO A 24 -5.51 -17.05 1.56
C PRO A 24 -6.87 -16.61 1.00
N SER A 25 -7.36 -15.43 1.38
CA SER A 25 -8.58 -14.86 0.80
C SER A 25 -8.42 -14.62 -0.70
N GLU A 26 -7.29 -14.06 -1.11
CA GLU A 26 -7.04 -13.73 -2.51
C GLU A 26 -6.93 -15.01 -3.37
N ILE A 27 -6.21 -16.03 -2.86
CA ILE A 27 -6.14 -17.36 -3.48
C ILE A 27 -7.53 -17.94 -3.66
N TYR A 28 -8.36 -17.92 -2.62
CA TYR A 28 -9.69 -18.50 -2.68
C TYR A 28 -10.58 -17.74 -3.66
N THR A 29 -10.73 -16.43 -3.46
CA THR A 29 -11.66 -15.59 -4.22
C THR A 29 -11.26 -15.47 -5.69
N TYR A 30 -9.99 -15.20 -5.98
CA TYR A 30 -9.53 -14.86 -7.33
C TYR A 30 -8.81 -16.00 -8.04
N GLY A 31 -8.11 -16.87 -7.32
CA GLY A 31 -7.50 -18.05 -7.93
C GLY A 31 -8.52 -19.17 -8.10
N THR A 32 -9.01 -19.67 -6.98
CA THR A 32 -9.58 -21.01 -6.90
C THR A 32 -11.06 -21.05 -7.32
N MET A 33 -11.85 -20.14 -6.74
CA MET A 33 -13.27 -20.02 -7.06
C MET A 33 -13.46 -19.61 -8.51
N TYR A 34 -12.57 -18.74 -9.01
CA TYR A 34 -12.61 -18.33 -10.41
C TYR A 34 -12.22 -19.46 -11.38
N CYS A 35 -11.18 -20.25 -11.06
CA CYS A 35 -10.83 -21.45 -11.81
C CYS A 35 -12.02 -22.39 -11.98
N TYR A 36 -12.72 -22.64 -10.87
CA TYR A 36 -13.90 -23.50 -10.85
C TYR A 36 -15.00 -22.97 -11.79
N HIS A 37 -15.29 -21.66 -11.77
CA HIS A 37 -16.30 -21.08 -12.65
C HIS A 37 -15.88 -21.02 -14.13
N ALA A 38 -14.62 -20.75 -14.42
CA ALA A 38 -14.13 -20.59 -15.79
C ALA A 38 -13.85 -21.93 -16.50
N THR A 39 -13.40 -22.94 -15.77
CA THR A 39 -12.92 -24.21 -16.35
C THR A 39 -13.69 -25.44 -15.86
N GLY A 40 -14.53 -25.30 -14.83
CA GLY A 40 -15.16 -26.44 -14.16
C GLY A 40 -14.19 -27.28 -13.31
N LEU A 41 -12.91 -26.89 -13.20
CA LEU A 41 -11.91 -27.61 -12.41
C LEU A 41 -12.28 -27.58 -10.92
N ASN A 42 -12.11 -28.71 -10.25
CA ASN A 42 -12.33 -28.82 -8.81
C ASN A 42 -11.48 -27.78 -8.08
N ILE A 43 -12.13 -27.01 -7.19
CA ILE A 43 -11.51 -25.99 -6.33
C ILE A 43 -10.21 -26.52 -5.71
N TRP A 44 -10.22 -27.73 -5.15
CA TRP A 44 -9.03 -28.33 -4.52
C TRP A 44 -7.86 -28.55 -5.47
N LEU A 45 -8.14 -28.97 -6.71
CA LEU A 45 -7.12 -29.16 -7.71
C LEU A 45 -6.49 -27.81 -8.10
N SER A 46 -7.31 -26.75 -8.17
CA SER A 46 -6.84 -25.38 -8.41
C SER A 46 -5.98 -24.85 -7.26
N VAL A 47 -6.36 -25.05 -5.99
CA VAL A 47 -5.52 -24.61 -4.86
C VAL A 47 -4.17 -25.35 -4.88
N VAL A 48 -4.19 -26.68 -5.02
CA VAL A 48 -2.97 -27.51 -4.98
C VAL A 48 -2.05 -27.17 -6.15
N SER A 49 -2.58 -27.01 -7.35
CA SER A 49 -1.78 -26.65 -8.53
C SER A 49 -1.10 -25.29 -8.39
N ILE A 50 -1.84 -24.25 -7.95
CA ILE A 50 -1.28 -22.91 -7.68
C ILE A 50 -0.17 -23.00 -6.64
N GLY A 51 -0.41 -23.70 -5.52
CA GLY A 51 0.55 -23.86 -4.43
C GLY A 51 1.82 -24.60 -4.86
N VAL A 52 1.68 -25.69 -5.61
CA VAL A 52 2.81 -26.49 -6.12
C VAL A 52 3.64 -25.69 -7.12
N VAL A 53 3.00 -25.05 -8.11
CA VAL A 53 3.71 -24.23 -9.10
C VAL A 53 4.46 -23.10 -8.42
N CYS A 54 3.79 -22.37 -7.51
CA CYS A 54 4.39 -21.27 -6.77
C CYS A 54 5.59 -21.69 -5.93
N THR A 55 5.45 -22.79 -5.18
CA THR A 55 6.53 -23.34 -4.35
C THR A 55 7.71 -23.80 -5.21
N PHE A 56 7.43 -24.44 -6.34
CA PHE A 56 8.45 -24.97 -7.25
C PHE A 56 9.34 -23.87 -7.82
N TYR A 57 8.80 -22.85 -8.50
CA TYR A 57 9.65 -21.82 -9.10
C TYR A 57 10.32 -20.93 -8.04
N SER A 58 9.68 -20.73 -6.88
CA SER A 58 10.24 -19.93 -5.79
C SER A 58 11.41 -20.64 -5.11
N SER A 59 11.30 -21.96 -4.88
CA SER A 59 12.36 -22.77 -4.26
C SER A 59 13.57 -22.97 -5.17
N VAL A 60 13.34 -23.18 -6.48
CA VAL A 60 14.43 -23.40 -7.45
C VAL A 60 15.18 -22.11 -7.77
N GLY A 61 14.44 -21.02 -7.98
CA GLY A 61 15.02 -19.78 -8.52
C GLY A 61 15.25 -18.65 -7.50
N GLY A 62 14.73 -18.80 -6.28
CA GLY A 62 14.81 -17.80 -5.22
C GLY A 62 14.22 -16.44 -5.61
N MET A 63 14.62 -15.40 -4.88
CA MET A 63 14.12 -14.03 -5.06
C MET A 63 14.27 -13.51 -6.50
N LYS A 64 15.35 -13.89 -7.21
CA LYS A 64 15.56 -13.43 -8.60
C LYS A 64 14.50 -13.99 -9.55
N ALA A 65 14.17 -15.28 -9.44
CA ALA A 65 13.14 -15.86 -10.28
C ALA A 65 11.76 -15.28 -9.93
N VAL A 66 11.46 -15.09 -8.65
CA VAL A 66 10.21 -14.45 -8.21
C VAL A 66 10.06 -13.06 -8.82
N ILE A 67 11.10 -12.22 -8.80
CA ILE A 67 11.04 -10.88 -9.40
C ILE A 67 10.79 -10.96 -10.92
N TRP A 68 11.45 -11.87 -11.64
CA TRP A 68 11.26 -12.01 -13.08
C TRP A 68 9.89 -12.58 -13.46
N THR A 69 9.36 -13.52 -12.67
CA THR A 69 7.99 -14.01 -12.87
C THR A 69 6.98 -12.89 -12.66
N ASP A 70 7.17 -12.04 -11.64
CA ASP A 70 6.27 -10.91 -11.39
C ASP A 70 6.30 -9.89 -12.54
N VAL A 71 7.47 -9.64 -13.14
CA VAL A 71 7.60 -8.75 -14.31
C VAL A 71 6.78 -9.27 -15.49
N LEU A 72 6.90 -10.57 -15.79
CA LEU A 72 6.12 -11.20 -16.87
C LEU A 72 4.61 -11.19 -16.54
N GLN A 73 4.25 -11.48 -15.29
CA GLN A 73 2.87 -11.44 -14.81
C GLN A 73 2.27 -10.04 -14.91
N ALA A 74 3.01 -8.99 -14.55
CA ALA A 74 2.57 -7.60 -14.67
C ALA A 74 2.24 -7.22 -16.12
N LEU A 75 3.05 -7.66 -17.09
CA LEU A 75 2.77 -7.43 -18.52
C LEU A 75 1.45 -8.05 -18.95
N VAL A 76 1.18 -9.30 -18.55
CA VAL A 76 -0.08 -9.99 -18.84
C VAL A 76 -1.26 -9.28 -18.17
N MET A 77 -1.06 -8.74 -16.96
CA MET A 77 -2.09 -7.93 -16.27
C MET A 77 -2.44 -6.65 -17.03
N PHE A 78 -1.45 -5.92 -17.54
CA PHE A 78 -1.70 -4.72 -18.35
C PHE A 78 -2.49 -5.05 -19.61
N VAL A 79 -2.15 -6.14 -20.30
CA VAL A 79 -2.87 -6.58 -21.51
C VAL A 79 -4.32 -6.94 -21.19
N GLY A 80 -4.56 -7.71 -20.12
CA GLY A 80 -5.91 -8.11 -19.71
C GLY A 80 -6.80 -6.94 -19.29
N LEU A 81 -6.24 -5.96 -18.57
CA LEU A 81 -6.98 -4.76 -18.16
C LEU A 81 -7.30 -3.85 -19.35
N LEU A 82 -6.32 -3.60 -20.21
CA LEU A 82 -6.51 -2.75 -21.39
C LEU A 82 -7.50 -3.36 -22.37
N SER A 83 -7.45 -4.68 -22.59
CA SER A 83 -8.38 -5.35 -23.50
C SER A 83 -9.83 -5.26 -23.03
N ALA A 84 -10.08 -5.44 -21.73
CA ALA A 84 -11.41 -5.27 -21.13
C ALA A 84 -11.93 -3.84 -21.25
N ILE A 85 -11.07 -2.84 -21.03
CA ILE A 85 -11.43 -1.41 -21.17
C ILE A 85 -11.76 -1.07 -22.63
N ILE A 86 -10.86 -1.43 -23.56
CA ILE A 86 -11.03 -1.10 -24.98
C ILE A 86 -12.30 -1.73 -25.51
N GLN A 87 -12.50 -3.04 -25.29
CA GLN A 87 -13.68 -3.71 -25.80
C GLN A 87 -14.96 -3.22 -25.12
N GLY A 88 -14.94 -3.00 -23.80
CA GLY A 88 -16.09 -2.46 -23.08
C GLY A 88 -16.52 -1.07 -23.60
N LEU A 89 -15.56 -0.20 -23.90
CA LEU A 89 -15.83 1.11 -24.49
C LEU A 89 -16.35 1.01 -25.92
N ILE A 90 -15.82 0.10 -26.74
CA ILE A 90 -16.33 -0.12 -28.11
C ILE A 90 -17.80 -0.50 -28.08
N VAL A 91 -18.18 -1.44 -27.20
CA VAL A 91 -19.57 -1.92 -27.09
C VAL A 91 -20.51 -0.83 -26.57
N LEU A 92 -20.04 0.04 -25.68
CA LEU A 92 -20.81 1.16 -25.13
C LEU A 92 -20.83 2.42 -26.01
N GLY A 93 -20.11 2.45 -27.14
CA GLY A 93 -20.02 3.63 -27.99
C GLY A 93 -19.09 4.73 -27.46
N GLY A 94 -18.13 4.37 -26.60
CA GLY A 94 -17.06 5.22 -26.10
C GLY A 94 -17.28 5.77 -24.68
N PHE A 95 -16.39 6.69 -24.28
CA PHE A 95 -16.41 7.26 -22.92
C PHE A 95 -17.64 8.12 -22.63
N GLY A 96 -18.11 8.91 -23.62
CA GLY A 96 -19.23 9.84 -23.44
C GLY A 96 -20.51 9.15 -22.95
N PRO A 97 -21.04 8.16 -23.70
CA PRO A 97 -22.22 7.40 -23.28
C PRO A 97 -22.00 6.69 -21.93
N THR A 98 -20.84 6.05 -21.75
CA THR A 98 -20.49 5.32 -20.52
C THR A 98 -20.61 6.19 -19.27
N PHE A 99 -20.00 7.37 -19.27
CA PHE A 99 -20.05 8.30 -18.14
C PHE A 99 -21.43 8.96 -17.98
N SER A 100 -22.14 9.21 -19.08
CA SER A 100 -23.50 9.76 -19.05
C SER A 100 -24.49 8.81 -18.36
N ILE A 101 -24.45 7.52 -18.68
CA ILE A 101 -25.28 6.48 -18.05
C ILE A 101 -24.97 6.37 -16.55
N ALA A 102 -23.69 6.32 -16.19
CA ALA A 102 -23.26 6.23 -14.80
C ALA A 102 -23.66 7.49 -13.98
N SER A 103 -23.51 8.68 -14.56
CA SER A 103 -23.89 9.95 -13.93
C SER A 103 -25.40 10.06 -13.74
N LYS A 104 -26.20 9.73 -14.77
CA LYS A 104 -27.67 9.76 -14.73
C LYS A 104 -28.25 8.87 -13.62
N ASN A 105 -27.61 7.73 -13.36
CA ASN A 105 -28.01 6.79 -12.32
C ASN A 105 -27.32 7.02 -10.97
N GLY A 106 -26.67 8.18 -10.77
CA GLY A 106 -26.10 8.59 -9.50
C GLY A 106 -24.91 7.74 -9.04
N ARG A 107 -24.19 7.07 -9.94
CA ARG A 107 -23.03 6.22 -9.60
C ARG A 107 -21.72 6.98 -9.47
N ILE A 108 -21.69 8.25 -9.89
CA ILE A 108 -20.54 9.14 -9.75
C ILE A 108 -20.86 10.15 -8.65
N GLN A 109 -20.27 9.95 -7.47
CA GLN A 109 -20.48 10.82 -6.30
C GLN A 109 -19.14 11.13 -5.63
N PHE A 110 -18.86 12.42 -5.37
CA PHE A 110 -17.59 12.86 -4.78
C PHE A 110 -17.73 13.55 -3.41
N ASP A 111 -18.92 14.04 -3.05
CA ASP A 111 -19.08 15.06 -1.99
C ASP A 111 -19.33 14.52 -0.57
N SER A 112 -19.38 13.20 -0.36
CA SER A 112 -19.70 12.64 0.95
C SER A 112 -18.50 12.69 1.91
N ILE A 113 -18.66 13.35 3.06
CA ILE A 113 -17.66 13.48 4.13
C ILE A 113 -17.97 12.54 5.31
N ASP A 114 -19.12 11.87 5.32
CA ASP A 114 -19.52 11.00 6.43
C ASP A 114 -18.55 9.81 6.61
N PRO A 115 -17.86 9.68 7.76
CA PRO A 115 -16.91 8.59 8.02
C PRO A 115 -17.57 7.21 8.13
N ARG A 116 -18.91 7.14 8.22
CA ARG A 116 -19.70 5.90 8.30
C ARG A 116 -19.98 5.31 6.91
N VAL A 117 -19.89 6.13 5.87
CA VAL A 117 -20.00 5.65 4.49
C VAL A 117 -18.76 4.84 4.18
N ARG A 118 -18.95 3.59 3.72
CA ARG A 118 -17.87 2.60 3.53
C ARG A 118 -16.75 3.14 2.63
N HIS A 119 -17.11 3.81 1.54
CA HIS A 119 -16.17 4.44 0.63
C HIS A 119 -16.61 5.84 0.29
N THR A 120 -15.79 6.80 0.69
CA THR A 120 -15.86 8.20 0.27
C THR A 120 -14.51 8.58 -0.31
N VAL A 121 -14.44 9.65 -1.10
CA VAL A 121 -13.16 10.15 -1.63
C VAL A 121 -12.16 10.36 -0.48
N TRP A 122 -12.60 10.94 0.63
CA TRP A 122 -11.78 11.23 1.79
C TRP A 122 -11.34 9.98 2.56
N SER A 123 -12.27 9.08 2.86
CA SER A 123 -11.93 7.84 3.58
C SER A 123 -11.02 6.94 2.74
N VAL A 124 -11.24 6.88 1.42
CA VAL A 124 -10.38 6.13 0.51
C VAL A 124 -9.01 6.79 0.41
N LEU A 125 -8.93 8.12 0.24
CA LEU A 125 -7.65 8.83 0.16
C LEU A 125 -6.83 8.61 1.42
N ILE A 126 -7.38 8.93 2.60
CA ILE A 126 -6.68 8.83 3.88
C ILE A 126 -6.37 7.37 4.21
N GLY A 127 -7.37 6.48 4.16
CA GLY A 127 -7.18 5.07 4.48
C GLY A 127 -6.19 4.37 3.56
N SER A 128 -6.26 4.65 2.25
CA SER A 128 -5.31 4.09 1.28
C SER A 128 -3.90 4.65 1.45
N THR A 129 -3.74 5.93 1.84
CA THR A 129 -2.41 6.48 2.17
C THR A 129 -1.78 5.73 3.35
N PHE A 130 -2.52 5.50 4.42
CA PHE A 130 -2.03 4.74 5.58
C PHE A 130 -1.71 3.29 5.20
N ASN A 131 -2.59 2.63 4.43
CA ASN A 131 -2.36 1.26 3.98
C ASN A 131 -1.15 1.16 3.02
N ALA A 132 -0.99 2.12 2.11
CA ALA A 132 0.14 2.18 1.18
C ALA A 132 1.45 2.43 1.93
N LEU A 133 1.46 3.38 2.86
CA LEU A 133 2.64 3.68 3.67
C LEU A 133 3.05 2.48 4.52
N SER A 134 2.07 1.74 5.05
CA SER A 134 2.35 0.52 5.79
C SER A 134 2.89 -0.60 4.91
N THR A 135 2.30 -0.76 3.72
CA THR A 135 2.72 -1.77 2.74
C THR A 135 4.11 -1.48 2.20
N TYR A 136 4.43 -0.23 1.83
CA TYR A 136 5.72 0.09 1.22
C TYR A 136 6.81 0.43 2.24
N GLY A 137 6.46 0.94 3.42
CA GLY A 137 7.42 1.36 4.44
C GLY A 137 7.79 0.26 5.43
N PHE A 138 6.85 -0.61 5.79
CA PHE A 138 7.02 -1.55 6.91
C PHE A 138 6.80 -3.02 6.55
N ASN A 139 6.32 -3.32 5.35
CA ASN A 139 6.10 -4.71 4.95
C ASN A 139 7.42 -5.39 4.58
N GLN A 140 7.69 -6.52 5.24
CA GLN A 140 8.88 -7.32 5.04
C GLN A 140 9.09 -7.72 3.56
N THR A 141 8.02 -8.07 2.85
CA THR A 141 8.08 -8.42 1.41
C THR A 141 8.65 -7.27 0.59
N GLN A 142 8.26 -6.02 0.87
CA GLN A 142 8.69 -4.86 0.10
C GLN A 142 10.12 -4.43 0.46
N ILE A 143 10.46 -4.47 1.76
CA ILE A 143 11.82 -4.17 2.23
C ILE A 143 12.85 -5.10 1.55
N GLN A 144 12.55 -6.39 1.45
CA GLN A 144 13.42 -7.35 0.75
C GLN A 144 13.66 -6.99 -0.71
N ARG A 145 12.64 -6.49 -1.42
CA ARG A 145 12.78 -6.05 -2.81
C ARG A 145 13.70 -4.83 -2.92
N TYR A 146 13.61 -3.89 -1.99
CA TYR A 146 14.52 -2.73 -1.97
C TYR A 146 15.96 -3.15 -1.73
N MET A 147 16.20 -4.12 -0.84
CA MET A 147 17.53 -4.65 -0.55
C MET A 147 18.16 -5.42 -1.71
N CYS A 148 17.36 -5.85 -2.69
CA CYS A 148 17.87 -6.46 -3.93
C CYS A 148 18.41 -5.42 -4.92
N VAL A 149 18.13 -4.12 -4.70
CA VAL A 149 18.64 -3.04 -5.54
C VAL A 149 19.98 -2.56 -5.00
N ARG A 150 20.97 -2.47 -5.90
CA ARG A 150 22.37 -2.15 -5.54
C ARG A 150 22.55 -0.78 -4.89
N THR A 151 21.67 0.18 -5.18
CA THR A 151 21.79 1.57 -4.75
C THR A 151 20.48 2.08 -4.17
N THR A 152 20.57 2.96 -3.17
CA THR A 152 19.42 3.62 -2.55
C THR A 152 18.63 4.46 -3.57
N ARG A 153 19.33 5.15 -4.48
CA ARG A 153 18.72 5.88 -5.59
C ARG A 153 17.96 4.96 -6.54
N GLY A 154 18.50 3.78 -6.85
CA GLY A 154 17.81 2.78 -7.66
C GLY A 154 16.54 2.27 -6.97
N ALA A 155 16.59 2.02 -5.66
CA ALA A 155 15.42 1.60 -4.89
C ALA A 155 14.34 2.70 -4.87
N ALA A 156 14.72 3.97 -4.72
CA ALA A 156 13.80 5.10 -4.79
C ALA A 156 13.15 5.25 -6.17
N GLN A 157 13.93 5.06 -7.25
CA GLN A 157 13.39 5.04 -8.62
C GLN A 157 12.42 3.89 -8.84
N ALA A 158 12.74 2.69 -8.34
CA ALA A 158 11.84 1.53 -8.40
C ALA A 158 10.52 1.79 -7.67
N LEU A 159 10.57 2.43 -6.49
CA LEU A 159 9.38 2.82 -5.74
C LEU A 159 8.51 3.83 -6.51
N PHE A 160 9.14 4.82 -7.17
CA PHE A 160 8.41 5.79 -8.00
C PHE A 160 7.74 5.13 -9.21
N ILE A 161 8.45 4.25 -9.93
CA ILE A 161 7.89 3.49 -11.05
C ILE A 161 6.71 2.64 -10.58
N ASN A 162 6.84 1.97 -9.43
CA ASN A 162 5.76 1.20 -8.83
C ASN A 162 4.56 2.07 -8.44
N ALA A 163 4.77 3.27 -7.93
CA ALA A 163 3.70 4.21 -7.60
C ALA A 163 2.91 4.63 -8.86
N VAL A 164 3.60 4.92 -9.96
CA VAL A 164 2.96 5.22 -11.26
C VAL A 164 2.17 4.03 -11.79
N GLY A 165 2.76 2.83 -11.77
CA GLY A 165 2.09 1.59 -12.19
C GLY A 165 0.86 1.27 -11.35
N SER A 166 0.95 1.42 -10.03
CA SER A 166 -0.17 1.22 -9.10
C SER A 166 -1.30 2.23 -9.35
N ALA A 167 -0.96 3.51 -9.56
CA ALA A 167 -1.94 4.54 -9.89
C ALA A 167 -2.68 4.21 -11.20
N PHE A 168 -1.96 3.74 -12.22
CA PHE A 168 -2.56 3.28 -13.47
C PHE A 168 -3.56 2.13 -13.22
N ILE A 169 -3.15 1.06 -12.51
CA ILE A 169 -4.00 -0.10 -12.24
C ILE A 169 -5.27 0.30 -11.46
N ILE A 170 -5.14 1.17 -10.44
CA ILE A 170 -6.27 1.65 -9.64
C ILE A 170 -7.25 2.44 -10.51
N LEU A 171 -6.75 3.40 -11.31
CA LEU A 171 -7.60 4.21 -12.20
C LEU A 171 -8.28 3.35 -13.26
N SER A 172 -7.58 2.39 -13.85
CA SER A 172 -8.14 1.41 -14.79
C SER A 172 -9.22 0.56 -14.14
N SER A 173 -9.04 0.13 -12.89
CA SER A 173 -10.03 -0.68 -12.16
C SER A 173 -11.31 0.13 -11.88
N CYS A 174 -11.18 1.40 -11.48
CA CYS A 174 -12.33 2.30 -11.33
C CYS A 174 -13.07 2.50 -12.66
N LEU A 175 -12.34 2.70 -13.76
CA LEU A 175 -12.93 2.84 -15.09
C LEU A 175 -13.67 1.58 -15.52
N ILE A 176 -13.08 0.40 -15.32
CA ILE A 176 -13.72 -0.89 -15.57
C ILE A 176 -15.01 -1.02 -14.77
N GLY A 177 -15.03 -0.63 -13.49
CA GLY A 177 -16.24 -0.63 -12.67
C GLY A 177 -17.38 0.22 -13.26
N ILE A 178 -17.04 1.41 -13.79
CA ILE A 178 -18.00 2.29 -14.48
C ILE A 178 -18.50 1.64 -15.77
N ILE A 179 -17.61 1.02 -16.55
CA ILE A 179 -17.93 0.31 -17.80
C ILE A 179 -18.88 -0.86 -17.53
N ILE A 180 -18.57 -1.72 -16.57
CA ILE A 180 -19.42 -2.85 -16.17
C ILE A 180 -20.81 -2.35 -15.78
N TYR A 181 -20.86 -1.29 -14.98
CA TYR A 181 -22.14 -0.70 -14.57
C TYR A 181 -22.94 -0.19 -15.78
N ALA A 182 -22.30 0.56 -16.68
CA ALA A 182 -22.98 1.10 -17.86
C ALA A 182 -23.46 -0.01 -18.80
N TYR A 183 -22.70 -1.11 -18.92
CA TYR A 183 -23.07 -2.28 -19.72
C TYR A 183 -24.29 -3.02 -19.16
N TYR A 184 -24.36 -3.20 -17.84
CA TYR A 184 -25.47 -3.88 -17.16
C TYR A 184 -26.52 -2.92 -16.58
N ALA A 185 -26.57 -1.67 -17.03
CA ALA A 185 -27.44 -0.65 -16.45
C ALA A 185 -28.93 -1.05 -16.49
N ASP A 186 -29.35 -1.75 -17.54
CA ASP A 186 -30.73 -2.17 -17.78
C ASP A 186 -31.01 -3.65 -17.39
N CYS A 187 -29.96 -4.43 -17.15
CA CYS A 187 -30.06 -5.83 -16.73
C CYS A 187 -28.89 -6.19 -15.81
N ASP A 188 -29.13 -6.06 -14.50
CA ASP A 188 -28.15 -6.44 -13.48
C ASP A 188 -28.02 -7.98 -13.37
N PRO A 189 -26.84 -8.56 -13.67
CA PRO A 189 -26.65 -10.01 -13.69
C PRO A 189 -26.75 -10.65 -12.30
N TYR A 190 -26.51 -9.88 -11.24
CA TYR A 190 -26.62 -10.36 -9.87
C TYR A 190 -28.08 -10.57 -9.46
N THR A 191 -28.93 -9.55 -9.66
CA THR A 191 -30.36 -9.62 -9.33
C THR A 191 -31.10 -10.60 -10.25
N ALA A 192 -30.66 -10.73 -11.51
CA ALA A 192 -31.16 -11.72 -12.46
C ALA A 192 -30.69 -13.17 -12.14
N LYS A 193 -29.82 -13.36 -11.15
CA LYS A 193 -29.23 -14.66 -10.74
C LYS A 193 -28.38 -15.36 -11.81
N PHE A 194 -27.82 -14.62 -12.77
CA PHE A 194 -26.78 -15.16 -13.65
C PHE A 194 -25.47 -15.40 -12.92
N ILE A 195 -25.20 -14.58 -11.89
CA ILE A 195 -24.05 -14.75 -10.99
C ILE A 195 -24.52 -14.97 -9.54
N SER A 196 -23.79 -15.80 -8.81
CA SER A 196 -24.11 -16.17 -7.42
C SER A 196 -23.53 -15.18 -6.40
N ALA A 197 -22.42 -14.54 -6.75
CA ALA A 197 -21.71 -13.57 -5.92
C ALA A 197 -21.35 -12.33 -6.72
N ILE A 198 -21.37 -11.16 -6.08
CA ILE A 198 -21.07 -9.88 -6.73
C ILE A 198 -19.63 -9.83 -7.25
N ASP A 199 -18.71 -10.51 -6.55
CA ASP A 199 -17.29 -10.58 -6.94
C ASP A 199 -17.06 -11.27 -8.30
N GLN A 200 -18.07 -11.98 -8.82
CA GLN A 200 -18.01 -12.67 -10.12
C GLN A 200 -18.35 -11.75 -11.30
N ILE A 201 -18.82 -10.51 -11.05
CA ILE A 201 -19.35 -9.64 -12.11
C ILE A 201 -18.29 -9.23 -13.13
N PHE A 202 -17.07 -8.89 -12.67
CA PHE A 202 -16.02 -8.46 -13.59
C PHE A 202 -15.55 -9.60 -14.50
N PRO A 203 -15.27 -10.80 -13.98
CA PRO A 203 -14.97 -11.90 -14.88
C PRO A 203 -16.13 -12.32 -15.79
N TYR A 204 -17.37 -12.29 -15.30
CA TYR A 204 -18.55 -12.56 -16.12
C TYR A 204 -18.64 -11.57 -17.30
N PHE A 205 -18.47 -10.27 -17.02
CA PHE A 205 -18.38 -9.21 -18.02
C PHE A 205 -17.30 -9.49 -19.07
N VAL A 206 -16.10 -9.85 -18.64
CA VAL A 206 -14.99 -10.08 -19.57
C VAL A 206 -15.25 -11.30 -20.45
N MET A 207 -15.79 -12.39 -19.90
CA MET A 207 -16.13 -13.57 -20.69
C MET A 207 -17.22 -13.27 -21.73
N GLU A 208 -18.17 -12.39 -21.42
CA GLU A 208 -19.25 -12.00 -22.33
C GLU A 208 -18.73 -11.06 -23.45
N VAL A 209 -18.01 -10.00 -23.06
CA VAL A 209 -17.55 -8.95 -23.96
C VAL A 209 -16.40 -9.39 -24.86
N LEU A 210 -15.53 -10.29 -24.38
CA LEU A 210 -14.39 -10.82 -25.15
C LEU A 210 -14.71 -12.15 -25.86
N SER A 211 -15.94 -12.67 -25.75
CA SER A 211 -16.33 -13.98 -26.32
C SER A 211 -16.09 -14.09 -27.83
N ASN A 212 -16.20 -12.97 -28.56
CA ASN A 212 -16.01 -12.90 -30.01
C ASN A 212 -14.54 -12.96 -30.45
N ILE A 213 -13.57 -12.84 -29.52
CA ILE A 213 -12.13 -12.85 -29.82
C ILE A 213 -11.49 -14.08 -29.18
N PRO A 214 -11.30 -15.19 -29.92
CA PRO A 214 -10.74 -16.40 -29.36
C PRO A 214 -9.34 -16.15 -28.79
N GLY A 215 -9.07 -16.74 -27.62
CA GLY A 215 -7.79 -16.60 -26.90
C GLY A 215 -7.73 -15.45 -25.89
N LEU A 216 -8.43 -14.34 -26.14
CA LEU A 216 -8.40 -13.16 -25.25
C LEU A 216 -9.07 -13.39 -23.88
N PRO A 217 -10.20 -14.11 -23.77
CA PRO A 217 -10.73 -14.57 -22.48
C PRO A 217 -9.74 -15.45 -21.71
N GLY A 218 -8.95 -16.28 -22.41
CA GLY A 218 -7.91 -17.12 -21.82
C GLY A 218 -6.74 -16.30 -21.29
N VAL A 219 -6.32 -15.25 -22.01
CA VAL A 219 -5.31 -14.28 -21.53
C VAL A 219 -5.80 -13.56 -20.28
N PHE A 220 -7.07 -13.17 -20.23
CA PHE A 220 -7.67 -12.57 -19.04
C PHE A 220 -7.69 -13.53 -17.84
N LEU A 221 -8.09 -14.79 -18.07
CA LEU A 221 -8.04 -15.83 -17.04
C LEU A 221 -6.61 -16.00 -16.50
N ALA A 222 -5.61 -16.04 -17.38
CA ALA A 222 -4.20 -16.10 -17.01
C ALA A 222 -3.73 -14.86 -16.22
N CYS A 223 -4.24 -13.67 -16.54
CA CYS A 223 -4.01 -12.43 -15.79
C CYS A 223 -4.48 -12.55 -14.33
N ILE A 224 -5.69 -13.04 -14.09
CA ILE A 224 -6.24 -13.20 -12.73
C ILE A 224 -5.39 -14.20 -11.91
N PHE A 225 -4.99 -15.32 -12.51
CA PHE A 225 -4.08 -16.27 -11.86
C PHE A 225 -2.71 -15.67 -11.58
N SER A 226 -2.20 -14.87 -12.53
CA SER A 226 -0.90 -14.21 -12.40
C SER A 226 -0.89 -13.24 -11.22
N GLY A 227 -1.95 -12.44 -11.03
CA GLY A 227 -2.10 -11.57 -9.86
C GLY A 227 -2.04 -12.37 -8.55
N SER A 228 -2.84 -13.43 -8.45
CA SER A 228 -2.86 -14.30 -7.27
C SER A 228 -1.49 -14.94 -6.99
N LEU A 229 -0.84 -15.49 -8.03
CA LEU A 229 0.49 -16.10 -7.92
C LEU A 229 1.56 -15.12 -7.44
N SER A 230 1.52 -13.87 -7.90
CA SER A 230 2.46 -12.82 -7.49
C SER A 230 2.36 -12.49 -5.99
N THR A 231 1.14 -12.51 -5.44
CA THR A 231 0.90 -12.29 -4.00
C THR A 231 1.39 -13.49 -3.19
N ILE A 232 1.13 -14.71 -3.67
CA ILE A 232 1.55 -15.95 -2.98
C ILE A 232 3.07 -16.07 -2.94
N SER A 233 3.76 -15.86 -4.07
CA SER A 233 5.23 -15.94 -4.13
C SER A 233 5.88 -14.93 -3.20
N SER A 234 5.35 -13.71 -3.21
CA SER A 234 5.76 -12.60 -2.34
C SER A 234 5.54 -12.88 -0.86
N GLY A 235 4.41 -13.52 -0.52
CA GLY A 235 4.10 -13.98 0.83
C GLY A 235 5.03 -15.10 1.26
N LEU A 236 5.11 -16.19 0.49
CA LEU A 236 5.97 -17.34 0.79
C LEU A 236 7.42 -16.92 0.99
N ASN A 237 7.98 -16.11 0.08
CA ASN A 237 9.36 -15.65 0.18
C ASN A 237 9.61 -14.76 1.42
N SER A 238 8.64 -13.94 1.85
CA SER A 238 8.81 -13.18 3.09
C SER A 238 8.71 -14.07 4.33
N LEU A 239 7.86 -15.10 4.34
CA LEU A 239 7.92 -16.12 5.39
C LEU A 239 9.26 -16.88 5.37
N THR A 240 9.81 -17.20 4.20
CA THR A 240 11.10 -17.89 4.05
C THR A 240 12.25 -17.19 4.71
N ALA A 241 12.30 -15.87 4.60
CA ALA A 241 13.33 -15.10 5.28
C ALA A 241 13.15 -15.05 6.81
N VAL A 242 11.96 -15.34 7.32
CA VAL A 242 11.61 -15.23 8.75
C VAL A 242 11.67 -16.59 9.45
N ILE A 243 11.40 -17.69 8.73
CA ILE A 243 11.43 -19.08 9.23
C ILE A 243 12.20 -19.95 8.22
N ILE A 244 13.09 -20.82 8.68
CA ILE A 244 14.07 -21.51 7.82
C ILE A 244 13.48 -22.56 6.84
N GLU A 245 12.20 -22.98 6.92
CA GLU A 245 11.69 -24.12 6.11
C GLU A 245 10.46 -23.83 5.23
N ASP A 246 10.55 -24.05 3.92
CA ASP A 246 9.53 -23.61 2.93
C ASP A 246 8.33 -24.54 2.74
N VAL A 247 8.49 -25.84 2.98
CA VAL A 247 7.45 -26.85 2.74
C VAL A 247 6.30 -26.74 3.75
N TYR A 248 6.63 -26.54 5.03
CA TYR A 248 5.64 -26.33 6.10
C TYR A 248 4.77 -25.09 5.83
N LYS A 249 5.36 -24.04 5.22
CA LYS A 249 4.68 -22.76 4.93
C LYS A 249 3.59 -22.89 3.88
N GLY A 250 3.89 -23.61 2.79
CA GLY A 250 2.89 -23.90 1.76
C GLY A 250 1.68 -24.59 2.37
N ALA A 251 1.90 -25.59 3.22
CA ALA A 251 0.82 -26.31 3.89
C ALA A 251 -0.03 -25.42 4.83
N VAL A 252 0.59 -24.50 5.58
CA VAL A 252 -0.14 -23.55 6.46
C VAL A 252 -1.00 -22.57 5.65
N VAL A 253 -0.47 -22.01 4.56
CA VAL A 253 -1.23 -21.10 3.68
C VAL A 253 -2.40 -21.85 3.02
N MET A 254 -2.20 -23.10 2.62
CA MET A 254 -3.26 -23.96 2.08
C MET A 254 -4.35 -24.24 3.12
N LEU A 255 -3.97 -24.53 4.37
CA LEU A 255 -4.89 -24.74 5.48
C LEU A 255 -5.68 -23.47 5.83
N LEU A 256 -5.01 -22.31 5.84
CA LEU A 256 -5.67 -21.02 6.07
C LEU A 256 -6.61 -20.66 4.91
N THR A 257 -6.26 -21.00 3.67
CA THR A 257 -7.14 -20.84 2.50
C THR A 257 -8.40 -21.67 2.66
N TYR A 258 -8.27 -22.89 3.20
CA TYR A 258 -9.41 -23.72 3.54
C TYR A 258 -10.31 -23.07 4.60
N VAL A 259 -9.75 -22.59 5.71
CA VAL A 259 -10.56 -21.92 6.75
C VAL A 259 -11.26 -20.68 6.19
N VAL A 260 -10.55 -19.88 5.38
CA VAL A 260 -11.09 -18.68 4.75
C VAL A 260 -12.20 -18.99 3.74
N SER A 261 -12.13 -20.13 3.04
CA SER A 261 -13.18 -20.57 2.10
C SER A 261 -14.54 -20.80 2.75
N HIS A 262 -14.59 -20.93 4.08
CA HIS A 262 -15.83 -21.15 4.85
C HIS A 262 -16.33 -19.85 5.51
N LEU A 263 -15.55 -18.76 5.45
CA LEU A 263 -15.97 -17.43 5.88
C LEU A 263 -16.73 -16.79 4.70
N GLY A 264 -17.87 -16.13 4.95
CA GLY A 264 -18.81 -15.62 3.92
C GLY A 264 -18.25 -14.52 2.99
N PRO A 265 -18.81 -13.30 2.90
CA PRO A 265 -18.23 -12.24 2.08
C PRO A 265 -16.87 -11.80 2.67
N ILE A 266 -15.78 -12.39 2.18
CA ILE A 266 -14.44 -12.35 2.80
C ILE A 266 -13.76 -11.00 2.63
N LEU A 267 -13.97 -10.29 1.51
CA LEU A 267 -13.15 -9.13 1.14
C LEU A 267 -13.22 -8.00 2.17
N ASN A 268 -14.42 -7.57 2.55
CA ASN A 268 -14.61 -6.49 3.52
C ASN A 268 -14.11 -6.87 4.93
N ALA A 269 -14.27 -8.14 5.31
CA ALA A 269 -13.78 -8.64 6.60
C ALA A 269 -12.24 -8.71 6.63
N SER A 270 -11.64 -9.17 5.52
CA SER A 270 -10.19 -9.22 5.32
C SER A 270 -9.57 -7.82 5.34
N THR A 271 -10.13 -6.86 4.60
CA THR A 271 -9.63 -5.47 4.58
C THR A 271 -9.78 -4.79 5.95
N SER A 272 -10.83 -5.10 6.70
CA SER A 272 -11.04 -4.59 8.05
C SER A 272 -10.00 -5.13 9.03
N LEU A 273 -9.73 -6.44 8.99
CA LEU A 273 -8.70 -7.08 9.81
C LEU A 273 -7.29 -6.60 9.44
N PHE A 274 -7.05 -6.38 8.14
CA PHE A 274 -5.81 -5.78 7.65
C PHE A 274 -5.55 -4.43 8.31
N GLY A 275 -6.51 -3.50 8.26
CA GLY A 275 -6.35 -2.18 8.87
C GLY A 275 -6.19 -2.24 10.40
N ALA A 276 -6.93 -3.12 11.06
CA ALA A 276 -6.90 -3.28 12.52
C ALA A 276 -5.56 -3.84 13.04
N LEU A 277 -4.86 -4.67 12.27
CA LEU A 277 -3.62 -5.33 12.70
C LEU A 277 -2.35 -4.68 12.13
N GLN A 278 -2.41 -4.11 10.92
CA GLN A 278 -1.26 -3.46 10.29
C GLN A 278 -1.06 -2.03 10.80
N GLY A 279 -2.13 -1.31 11.12
CA GLY A 279 -2.09 0.04 11.67
C GLY A 279 -1.26 0.16 12.96
N PRO A 280 -1.42 -0.73 13.96
CA PRO A 280 -0.63 -0.69 15.19
C PRO A 280 0.88 -0.86 14.98
N ILE A 281 1.27 -1.76 14.08
CA ILE A 281 2.68 -1.98 13.74
C ILE A 281 3.28 -0.69 13.17
N MET A 282 2.59 -0.07 12.20
CA MET A 282 2.99 1.22 11.64
C MET A 282 3.05 2.31 12.73
N GLY A 283 2.09 2.32 13.66
CA GLY A 283 2.09 3.24 14.79
C GLY A 283 3.32 3.11 15.68
N VAL A 284 3.80 1.89 15.94
CA VAL A 284 5.02 1.65 16.73
C VAL A 284 6.26 2.12 15.98
N PHE A 285 6.34 1.88 14.67
CA PHE A 285 7.44 2.40 13.85
C PHE A 285 7.46 3.93 13.83
N PHE A 286 6.30 4.58 13.65
CA PHE A 286 6.20 6.04 13.72
C PHE A 286 6.58 6.58 15.10
N LEU A 287 6.13 5.90 16.16
CA LEU A 287 6.52 6.25 17.52
C LEU A 287 8.05 6.21 17.68
N GLY A 288 8.69 5.16 17.15
CA GLY A 288 10.15 5.00 17.20
C GLY A 288 10.92 6.00 16.33
N PHE A 289 10.48 6.26 15.11
CA PHE A 289 11.18 7.12 14.15
C PHE A 289 11.09 8.60 14.47
N PHE A 290 9.92 9.05 14.93
CA PHE A 290 9.60 10.47 15.04
C PHE A 290 9.65 10.97 16.49
N PHE A 291 9.58 10.08 17.49
CA PHE A 291 9.53 10.48 18.89
C PHE A 291 10.65 9.82 19.69
N PRO A 292 11.84 10.43 19.75
CA PRO A 292 13.01 9.83 20.39
C PRO A 292 12.91 9.70 21.92
N ARG A 293 11.95 10.38 22.53
CA ARG A 293 11.63 10.23 23.96
C ARG A 293 10.75 9.00 24.25
N ALA A 294 10.22 8.34 23.22
CA ALA A 294 9.42 7.15 23.37
C ALA A 294 10.26 5.97 23.87
N ASN A 295 9.70 5.14 24.76
CA ASN A 295 10.39 4.01 25.36
C ASN A 295 9.72 2.67 25.03
N HIS A 296 10.41 1.56 25.32
CA HIS A 296 9.90 0.22 25.02
C HIS A 296 8.57 -0.12 25.72
N ARG A 297 8.33 0.44 26.92
CA ARG A 297 7.07 0.23 27.67
C ARG A 297 5.91 0.96 26.99
N GLY A 298 6.12 2.21 26.58
CA GLY A 298 5.16 2.99 25.81
C GLY A 298 4.91 2.38 24.44
N GLY A 299 5.95 1.92 23.74
CA GLY A 299 5.79 1.18 22.48
C GLY A 299 4.92 -0.07 22.64
N LEU A 300 5.14 -0.86 23.70
CA LEU A 300 4.35 -2.07 23.96
C LEU A 300 2.89 -1.76 24.34
N VAL A 301 2.66 -0.86 25.29
CA VAL A 301 1.29 -0.51 25.71
C VAL A 301 0.54 0.21 24.59
N GLY A 302 1.23 1.09 23.85
CA GLY A 302 0.74 1.70 22.63
C GLY A 302 0.30 0.64 21.62
N PHE A 303 1.16 -0.32 21.29
CA PHE A 303 0.82 -1.42 20.38
C PHE A 303 -0.43 -2.20 20.81
N VAL A 304 -0.49 -2.64 22.08
CA VAL A 304 -1.62 -3.43 22.60
C VAL A 304 -2.92 -2.62 22.54
N SER A 305 -2.90 -1.36 22.96
CA SER A 305 -4.07 -0.47 22.87
C SER A 305 -4.50 -0.19 21.42
N GLY A 306 -3.53 -0.03 20.53
CA GLY A 306 -3.74 0.17 19.09
C GLY A 306 -4.32 -1.05 18.40
N VAL A 307 -4.06 -2.27 18.89
CA VAL A 307 -4.72 -3.50 18.42
C VAL A 307 -6.13 -3.62 19.03
N ALA A 308 -6.27 -3.37 20.33
CA ALA A 308 -7.52 -3.59 21.06
C ALA A 308 -8.68 -2.70 20.55
N LEU A 309 -8.43 -1.41 20.32
CA LEU A 309 -9.48 -0.47 19.94
C LEU A 309 -10.09 -0.74 18.54
N PRO A 310 -9.32 -0.86 17.45
CA PRO A 310 -9.86 -1.21 16.13
C PRO A 310 -10.47 -2.61 16.10
N LEU A 311 -9.91 -3.59 16.83
CA LEU A 311 -10.52 -4.92 16.94
C LEU A 311 -11.90 -4.87 17.62
N TRP A 312 -12.04 -4.06 18.68
CA TRP A 312 -13.34 -3.86 19.32
C TRP A 312 -14.35 -3.24 18.35
N ILE A 313 -13.96 -2.20 17.61
CA ILE A 313 -14.82 -1.57 16.59
C ILE A 313 -15.20 -2.58 15.50
N PHE A 314 -14.25 -3.38 15.03
CA PHE A 314 -14.48 -4.43 14.02
C PHE A 314 -15.48 -5.48 14.50
N VAL A 315 -15.28 -6.04 15.69
CA VAL A 315 -16.18 -7.05 16.28
C VAL A 315 -17.58 -6.45 16.47
N GLY A 316 -17.67 -5.22 16.99
CA GLY A 316 -18.94 -4.49 17.10
C GLY A 316 -19.65 -4.36 15.75
N SER A 317 -18.92 -4.00 14.69
CA SER A 317 -19.45 -3.88 13.32
C SER A 317 -20.01 -5.20 12.77
N GLN A 318 -19.39 -6.34 13.09
CA GLN A 318 -19.90 -7.65 12.67
C GLN A 318 -21.15 -8.06 13.45
N VAL A 319 -21.19 -7.79 14.76
CA VAL A 319 -22.33 -8.11 15.63
C VAL A 319 -23.56 -7.28 15.25
N THR A 320 -23.38 -6.00 14.89
CA THR A 320 -24.49 -5.09 14.55
C THR A 320 -24.82 -5.02 13.06
N LYS A 321 -24.19 -5.86 12.22
CA LYS A 321 -24.32 -5.84 10.75
C LYS A 321 -25.77 -5.94 10.24
N ASN A 322 -26.65 -6.60 10.99
CA ASN A 322 -28.07 -6.73 10.64
C ASN A 322 -28.90 -5.46 10.91
N GLN A 323 -28.39 -4.50 11.68
CA GLN A 323 -29.14 -3.30 12.11
C GLN A 323 -29.00 -2.10 11.16
N ARG A 324 -27.97 -2.06 10.30
CA ARG A 324 -27.84 -1.10 9.19
C ARG A 324 -27.42 -1.84 7.92
N LYS A 325 -28.39 -2.29 7.11
CA LYS A 325 -28.10 -2.67 5.72
C LYS A 325 -27.67 -1.39 5.00
N SER A 326 -26.47 -1.37 4.42
CA SER A 326 -26.08 -0.30 3.49
C SER A 326 -27.10 -0.27 2.37
N GLU A 327 -27.86 0.81 2.24
CA GLU A 327 -28.78 1.00 1.12
C GLU A 327 -27.96 0.94 -0.17
N ARG A 328 -28.22 -0.08 -0.99
CA ARG A 328 -27.62 -0.18 -2.32
C ARG A 328 -28.46 0.71 -3.23
N LEU A 329 -27.79 1.48 -4.10
CA LEU A 329 -28.46 2.19 -5.19
C LEU A 329 -29.27 1.18 -6.04
N PRO A 330 -30.45 1.60 -6.56
CA PRO A 330 -31.35 0.70 -7.27
C PRO A 330 -30.66 0.04 -8.47
N LEU A 331 -30.98 -1.23 -8.67
CA LEU A 331 -30.56 -2.06 -9.80
C LEU A 331 -31.81 -2.37 -10.61
N PHE A 332 -31.67 -2.46 -11.94
CA PHE A 332 -32.80 -2.70 -12.83
C PHE A 332 -32.65 -4.07 -13.51
N THR A 333 -33.76 -4.77 -13.67
CA THR A 333 -33.85 -6.03 -14.43
C THR A 333 -34.83 -5.93 -15.60
N THR A 334 -35.13 -4.70 -16.03
CA THR A 334 -36.18 -4.39 -17.01
C THR A 334 -36.01 -5.09 -18.36
N ASN A 335 -34.76 -5.35 -18.78
CA ASN A 335 -34.45 -6.07 -20.01
C ASN A 335 -33.85 -7.47 -19.76
N CYS A 336 -33.90 -7.99 -18.54
CA CYS A 336 -33.48 -9.37 -18.29
C CYS A 336 -34.59 -10.34 -18.73
N ALA A 337 -34.22 -11.42 -19.41
CA ALA A 337 -35.15 -12.49 -19.80
C ALA A 337 -35.54 -13.37 -18.59
N LEU A 338 -36.24 -12.81 -17.59
CA LEU A 338 -36.84 -13.54 -16.46
C LEU A 338 -37.81 -12.64 -15.67
N SER A 339 -38.96 -13.19 -15.30
CA SER A 339 -39.97 -12.57 -14.44
C SER A 339 -39.64 -12.77 -12.96
N ILE A 340 -39.28 -11.70 -12.26
CA ILE A 340 -39.08 -11.73 -10.81
C ILE A 340 -40.08 -10.77 -10.17
N ASN A 341 -40.90 -11.27 -9.24
CA ASN A 341 -41.75 -10.47 -8.38
C ASN A 341 -40.89 -9.74 -7.34
N GLU A 342 -40.91 -8.41 -7.34
CA GLU A 342 -40.24 -7.59 -6.33
C GLU A 342 -41.11 -7.41 -5.09
N THR A 343 -40.60 -7.79 -3.91
CA THR A 343 -41.11 -7.33 -2.62
C THR A 343 -40.37 -6.06 -2.20
N ARG A 344 -41.06 -4.92 -2.15
CA ARG A 344 -40.53 -3.68 -1.58
C ARG A 344 -40.63 -3.72 -0.05
N THR A 345 -39.48 -3.75 0.62
CA THR A 345 -39.41 -3.49 2.07
C THR A 345 -39.27 -1.99 2.31
N PHE A 346 -40.20 -1.42 3.09
CA PHE A 346 -40.14 -0.03 3.52
C PHE A 346 -39.06 0.16 4.62
N PRO A 347 -38.31 1.27 4.59
CA PRO A 347 -37.30 1.55 5.60
C PRO A 347 -37.96 1.87 6.96
N THR A 348 -37.58 1.13 8.00
CA THR A 348 -37.87 1.48 9.38
C THR A 348 -36.97 2.62 9.84
N SER A 349 -37.56 3.58 10.56
CA SER A 349 -36.90 4.79 11.11
C SER A 349 -35.50 4.52 11.68
N PRO A 350 -34.49 5.34 11.36
CA PRO A 350 -33.13 5.15 11.87
C PRO A 350 -33.10 5.38 13.39
N ARG A 351 -32.87 4.30 14.14
CA ARG A 351 -32.58 4.38 15.57
C ARG A 351 -31.19 4.98 15.74
N THR A 352 -31.11 6.20 16.27
CA THR A 352 -29.85 6.90 16.57
C THR A 352 -29.29 6.37 17.88
N ASP A 353 -28.47 5.33 17.81
CA ASP A 353 -27.65 4.84 18.92
C ASP A 353 -26.19 5.27 18.67
N PRO A 354 -25.58 6.12 19.51
CA PRO A 354 -24.20 6.57 19.35
C PRO A 354 -23.18 5.42 19.28
N LEU A 355 -23.45 4.29 19.94
CA LEU A 355 -22.57 3.13 19.91
C LEU A 355 -22.66 2.39 18.56
N LEU A 356 -23.89 2.30 18.01
CA LEU A 356 -24.13 1.74 16.67
C LEU A 356 -23.49 2.60 15.58
N ASP A 357 -23.46 3.91 15.80
CA ASP A 357 -22.78 4.87 14.93
C ASP A 357 -21.26 4.64 14.89
N LEU A 358 -20.62 4.38 16.03
CA LEU A 358 -19.20 4.01 16.10
C LEU A 358 -18.91 2.70 15.34
N TYR A 359 -19.77 1.69 15.47
CA TYR A 359 -19.61 0.42 14.76
C TYR A 359 -19.92 0.50 13.26
N SER A 360 -20.52 1.60 12.81
CA SER A 360 -20.75 1.87 11.38
C SER A 360 -19.60 2.60 10.69
N VAL A 361 -18.56 3.01 11.43
CA VAL A 361 -17.36 3.65 10.85
C VAL A 361 -16.74 2.74 9.78
N SER A 362 -16.37 3.36 8.65
CA SER A 362 -15.71 2.65 7.56
C SER A 362 -14.40 2.01 8.02
N TYR A 363 -14.14 0.79 7.54
CA TYR A 363 -12.90 0.09 7.79
C TYR A 363 -11.66 0.83 7.24
N MET A 364 -11.85 1.76 6.30
CA MET A 364 -10.79 2.64 5.81
C MET A 364 -10.19 3.53 6.91
N TRP A 365 -10.94 3.78 7.99
CA TRP A 365 -10.48 4.54 9.15
C TRP A 365 -9.76 3.70 10.20
N TYR A 366 -9.74 2.37 10.09
CA TYR A 366 -9.17 1.52 11.13
C TYR A 366 -7.65 1.72 11.26
N SER A 367 -6.91 1.79 10.15
CA SER A 367 -5.46 2.05 10.18
C SER A 367 -5.13 3.43 10.77
N PRO A 368 -5.76 4.54 10.36
CA PRO A 368 -5.59 5.84 11.01
C PRO A 368 -5.91 5.85 12.51
N ILE A 369 -7.01 5.23 12.94
CA ILE A 369 -7.41 5.12 14.34
C ILE A 369 -6.35 4.33 15.13
N ALA A 370 -5.90 3.21 14.58
CA ALA A 370 -4.87 2.37 15.19
C ALA A 370 -3.57 3.14 15.42
N VAL A 371 -3.03 3.79 14.38
CA VAL A 371 -1.79 4.58 14.46
C VAL A 371 -1.92 5.69 15.48
N SER A 372 -3.03 6.43 15.43
CA SER A 372 -3.29 7.53 16.37
C SER A 372 -3.33 7.03 17.81
N THR A 373 -3.95 5.89 18.05
CA THR A 373 -4.02 5.26 19.38
C THR A 373 -2.63 4.87 19.89
N VAL A 374 -1.81 4.23 19.04
CA VAL A 374 -0.43 3.86 19.41
C VAL A 374 0.39 5.09 19.74
N LEU A 375 0.30 6.16 18.93
CA LEU A 375 1.06 7.39 19.17
C LEU A 375 0.63 8.06 20.47
N ILE A 376 -0.67 8.23 20.70
CA ILE A 376 -1.19 8.90 21.90
C ILE A 376 -0.86 8.09 23.16
N VAL A 377 -1.24 6.82 23.21
CA VAL A 377 -1.03 5.96 24.39
C VAL A 377 0.47 5.72 24.60
N GLY A 378 1.21 5.47 23.52
CA GLY A 378 2.64 5.20 23.58
C GLY A 378 3.45 6.39 24.07
N LEU A 379 3.10 7.61 23.67
CA LEU A 379 3.73 8.82 24.20
C LEU A 379 3.40 9.04 25.67
N ILE A 380 2.12 8.97 26.05
CA ILE A 380 1.69 9.16 27.46
C ILE A 380 2.43 8.18 28.37
N VAL A 381 2.42 6.88 28.04
CA VAL A 381 3.07 5.85 28.84
C VAL A 381 4.60 6.03 28.87
N SER A 382 5.21 6.46 27.76
CA SER A 382 6.65 6.74 27.73
C SER A 382 7.02 7.87 28.69
N TYR A 383 6.24 8.94 28.72
CA TYR A 383 6.44 10.06 29.65
C TYR A 383 6.20 9.66 31.11
N LEU A 384 5.18 8.84 31.38
CA LEU A 384 4.85 8.40 32.75
C LEU A 384 5.85 7.38 33.32
N THR A 385 6.43 6.52 32.49
CA THR A 385 7.29 5.43 32.97
C THR A 385 8.77 5.79 33.05
N ARG A 386 9.28 6.58 32.09
CA ARG A 386 10.60 7.25 32.04
C ARG A 386 10.93 7.52 30.55
N PRO A 387 10.94 8.76 30.08
CA PRO A 387 11.29 9.06 28.68
C PRO A 387 12.75 8.68 28.39
N LEU A 388 13.02 8.21 27.17
CA LEU A 388 14.40 7.95 26.72
C LEU A 388 15.18 9.26 26.64
N LYS A 389 16.47 9.19 26.99
CA LYS A 389 17.37 10.34 26.86
C LYS A 389 17.96 10.39 25.44
N PRO A 390 18.21 11.57 24.85
CA PRO A 390 18.67 11.70 23.46
C PRO A 390 19.98 10.96 23.12
N HIS A 391 20.86 10.73 24.09
CA HIS A 391 22.13 10.00 23.90
C HIS A 391 21.97 8.47 23.94
N GLU A 392 20.83 7.96 24.40
CA GLU A 392 20.54 6.52 24.44
C GLU A 392 20.00 6.01 23.09
N VAL A 393 19.71 6.92 22.15
CA VAL A 393 19.10 6.64 20.84
C VAL A 393 20.14 6.80 19.73
N ASP A 394 20.26 5.80 18.85
CA ASP A 394 21.09 5.92 17.65
C ASP A 394 20.45 6.94 16.68
N PRO A 395 21.12 8.07 16.38
CA PRO A 395 20.55 9.09 15.50
C PRO A 395 20.29 8.59 14.08
N LYS A 396 20.88 7.47 13.65
CA LYS A 396 20.60 6.84 12.34
C LYS A 396 19.21 6.21 12.24
N LEU A 397 18.57 5.91 13.38
CA LEU A 397 17.26 5.27 13.45
C LEU A 397 16.11 6.29 13.54
N ILE A 398 16.44 7.57 13.72
CA ILE A 398 15.48 8.66 13.88
C ILE A 398 15.37 9.41 12.57
N ILE A 399 14.13 9.72 12.18
CA ILE A 399 13.84 10.60 11.05
C ILE A 399 13.39 11.93 11.64
N PRO A 400 14.20 13.00 11.57
CA PRO A 400 13.78 14.28 12.11
C PRO A 400 12.57 14.79 11.32
N ILE A 401 11.45 15.04 12.01
CA ILE A 401 10.20 15.51 11.38
C ILE A 401 10.43 16.78 10.56
N ASP A 402 11.38 17.61 10.99
CA ASP A 402 11.70 18.85 10.31
C ASP A 402 12.42 18.68 8.96
N ASP A 403 13.06 17.54 8.74
CA ASP A 403 13.69 17.19 7.46
C ASP A 403 12.62 16.78 6.44
N VAL A 404 11.51 16.20 6.93
CA VAL A 404 10.39 15.70 6.13
C VAL A 404 9.36 16.80 5.84
N CYS A 405 9.05 17.67 6.82
CA CYS A 405 8.02 18.72 6.72
C CYS A 405 8.54 20.07 6.19
N CYS A 406 9.68 20.10 5.49
CA CYS A 406 10.40 21.34 5.19
C CYS A 406 9.56 22.39 4.40
N CYS A 407 9.62 23.63 4.91
CA CYS A 407 9.03 24.94 4.49
C CYS A 407 7.94 25.52 5.41
N CYS A 408 7.16 24.73 6.16
CA CYS A 408 5.92 25.23 6.78
C CYS A 408 5.95 25.46 8.32
N LEU A 409 7.01 25.06 9.02
CA LEU A 409 7.05 25.13 10.51
C LEU A 409 7.97 26.24 11.06
N PRO A 410 7.53 27.01 12.07
CA PRO A 410 8.35 28.02 12.76
C PRO A 410 9.58 27.40 13.46
N LYS A 411 10.68 28.16 13.54
CA LYS A 411 11.96 27.72 14.13
C LYS A 411 11.83 27.17 15.57
N SER A 412 10.93 27.73 16.39
CA SER A 412 10.69 27.26 17.77
C SER A 412 10.07 25.87 17.83
N VAL A 413 9.15 25.58 16.91
CA VAL A 413 8.51 24.24 16.80
C VAL A 413 9.50 23.23 16.25
N ARG A 414 10.37 23.66 15.32
CA ARG A 414 11.46 22.84 14.77
C ARG A 414 12.43 22.34 15.85
N HIS A 415 12.87 23.24 16.74
CA HIS A 415 13.75 22.88 17.86
C HIS A 415 13.05 21.92 18.84
N TRP A 416 11.78 22.16 19.15
CA TRP A 416 10.99 21.30 20.04
C TRP A 416 10.81 19.89 19.48
N LEU A 417 10.51 19.76 18.18
CA LEU A 417 10.34 18.49 17.48
C LEU A 417 11.64 17.66 17.42
N ARG A 418 12.81 18.31 17.35
CA ARG A 418 14.12 17.64 17.31
C ARG A 418 14.55 17.00 18.63
N CYS A 419 13.86 17.27 19.74
CA CYS A 419 14.08 16.65 21.06
C CYS A 419 15.57 16.56 21.47
N ASP A 420 16.39 17.56 21.15
CA ASP A 420 17.82 17.68 21.49
C ASP A 420 18.74 16.56 20.94
N ILE A 421 18.36 15.88 19.85
CA ILE A 421 19.28 14.97 19.15
C ILE A 421 20.34 15.79 18.40
N LYS A 422 21.63 15.49 18.64
CA LYS A 422 22.75 16.11 17.92
C LYS A 422 22.71 15.70 16.44
N GLU A 423 22.92 16.67 15.54
CA GLU A 423 23.03 16.41 14.11
C GLU A 423 24.09 15.33 13.83
N ASN A 424 23.67 14.22 13.21
CA ASN A 424 24.59 13.42 12.41
C ASN A 424 24.84 14.23 11.14
N LYS A 425 25.73 15.24 11.21
CA LYS A 425 26.39 15.73 10.00
C LYS A 425 27.05 14.51 9.37
N MET A 426 26.53 14.07 8.23
CA MET A 426 27.21 13.10 7.40
C MET A 426 28.63 13.64 7.18
N ASP A 427 29.65 12.93 7.66
CA ASP A 427 31.02 13.40 7.60
C ASP A 427 31.32 13.84 6.16
N TYR A 428 31.79 15.07 5.99
CA TYR A 428 31.97 15.71 4.70
C TYR A 428 32.84 14.85 3.77
N ASN A 429 33.80 14.11 4.32
CA ASN A 429 34.63 13.15 3.58
C ASN A 429 33.83 11.94 3.05
N THR A 430 32.81 11.50 3.79
CA THR A 430 31.92 10.40 3.39
C THR A 430 30.95 10.85 2.29
N LEU A 431 30.46 12.09 2.37
CA LEU A 431 29.64 12.72 1.32
C LEU A 431 30.46 12.92 0.04
N LEU A 432 31.68 13.43 0.15
CA LEU A 432 32.59 13.62 -0.98
C LEU A 432 32.96 12.28 -1.64
N LYS A 433 33.20 11.21 -0.87
CA LYS A 433 33.40 9.85 -1.42
C LYS A 433 32.16 9.31 -2.13
N TYR A 434 30.97 9.65 -1.64
CA TYR A 434 29.71 9.22 -2.24
C TYR A 434 29.38 9.96 -3.56
N ILE A 435 29.82 11.23 -3.69
CA ILE A 435 29.56 12.09 -4.86
C ILE A 435 30.68 11.96 -5.90
N TYR A 436 31.93 11.98 -5.45
CA TYR A 436 33.14 12.00 -6.26
C TYR A 436 33.92 10.72 -5.97
N ASN A 437 33.71 9.70 -6.79
CA ASN A 437 34.33 8.38 -6.65
C ASN A 437 35.85 8.36 -6.97
N GLU A 438 36.52 9.52 -6.94
CA GLU A 438 37.93 9.73 -7.28
C GLU A 438 38.64 10.65 -6.26
N GLU A 439 39.74 10.16 -5.65
CA GLU A 439 40.47 10.85 -4.58
C GLU A 439 41.10 12.19 -4.99
N HIS A 440 41.43 12.38 -6.28
CA HIS A 440 42.06 13.60 -6.79
C HIS A 440 41.10 14.81 -6.82
N ILE A 441 39.80 14.58 -6.99
CA ILE A 441 38.78 15.66 -6.96
C ILE A 441 38.54 16.09 -5.51
N ILE A 442 38.59 15.14 -4.57
CA ILE A 442 38.41 15.36 -3.13
C ILE A 442 39.52 16.27 -2.58
N SER A 443 40.78 16.10 -2.99
CA SER A 443 41.89 16.95 -2.53
C SER A 443 41.81 18.38 -3.07
N LYS A 444 41.38 18.55 -4.32
CA LYS A 444 41.19 19.85 -4.97
C LYS A 444 40.04 20.63 -4.32
N VAL A 445 38.91 19.98 -4.01
CA VAL A 445 37.79 20.64 -3.31
C VAL A 445 38.21 21.07 -1.90
N LYS A 446 39.00 20.25 -1.18
CA LYS A 446 39.55 20.61 0.14
C LYS A 446 40.43 21.85 0.12
N SER A 447 41.25 22.06 -0.91
CA SER A 447 42.11 23.25 -0.98
C SER A 447 41.35 24.56 -1.21
N TYR A 448 40.10 24.50 -1.69
CA TYR A 448 39.24 25.68 -1.87
C TYR A 448 38.27 25.91 -0.69
N ASP A 449 38.04 24.90 0.15
CA ASP A 449 37.10 24.94 1.28
C ASP A 449 37.59 25.81 2.44
N GLU A 450 38.92 25.88 2.67
CA GLU A 450 39.50 26.82 3.65
C GLU A 450 39.20 28.30 3.32
N ALA A 451 38.75 28.61 2.10
CA ALA A 451 38.38 29.94 1.67
C ALA A 451 36.85 30.19 1.60
N MET A 452 35.99 29.19 1.86
CA MET A 452 34.55 29.30 1.52
C MET A 452 33.63 28.79 2.65
N ASN A 453 32.77 29.68 3.16
CA ASN A 453 31.68 29.31 4.10
C ASN A 453 30.57 28.56 3.36
N ILE A 454 30.68 27.23 3.27
CA ILE A 454 29.64 26.37 2.68
C ILE A 454 28.62 25.95 3.73
N GLU A 455 27.37 26.38 3.59
CA GLU A 455 26.21 25.81 4.32
C GLU A 455 25.54 24.73 3.45
N LEU A 456 25.65 23.47 3.88
CA LEU A 456 24.96 22.34 3.25
C LEU A 456 23.49 22.30 3.68
N GLN A 457 22.56 22.50 2.73
CA GLN A 457 21.14 22.23 2.94
C GLN A 457 20.66 21.00 2.13
N TRP A 458 20.24 19.99 2.88
CA TRP A 458 19.29 18.89 2.62
C TRP A 458 19.37 18.06 1.31
N PRO A 459 19.43 16.71 1.40
CA PRO A 459 19.63 15.80 0.25
C PRO A 459 18.43 15.65 -0.71
N TRP A 460 17.27 16.23 -0.41
CA TRP A 460 16.07 16.15 -1.27
C TRP A 460 15.99 17.30 -2.30
N CYS A 461 16.63 18.41 -1.99
CA CYS A 461 16.92 19.45 -2.97
C CYS A 461 18.39 19.31 -3.31
N ASN A 462 18.69 18.69 -4.45
CA ASN A 462 20.00 18.73 -5.08
C ASN A 462 20.38 20.20 -5.36
N LEU A 463 20.74 20.98 -4.35
CA LEU A 463 21.02 22.40 -4.40
C LEU A 463 22.16 22.69 -3.42
N ILE A 464 23.27 23.18 -3.95
CA ILE A 464 24.43 23.61 -3.17
C ILE A 464 24.38 25.14 -3.12
N VAL A 465 24.38 25.72 -1.92
CA VAL A 465 24.42 27.18 -1.75
C VAL A 465 25.85 27.62 -1.48
N ILE A 466 26.37 28.51 -2.32
CA ILE A 466 27.71 29.11 -2.18
C ILE A 466 27.51 30.63 -2.19
N ASN A 467 27.91 31.33 -1.13
CA ASN A 467 27.78 32.79 -0.99
C ASN A 467 26.39 33.34 -1.39
N ASN A 468 25.32 32.78 -0.80
CA ASN A 468 23.93 33.15 -1.10
C ASN A 468 23.46 32.92 -2.55
N GLN A 469 24.19 32.17 -3.37
CA GLN A 469 23.72 31.71 -4.68
C GLN A 469 23.47 30.21 -4.72
N ILE A 470 22.36 29.83 -5.35
CA ILE A 470 21.83 28.46 -5.39
C ILE A 470 22.31 27.76 -6.68
N PHE A 471 23.01 26.62 -6.53
CA PHE A 471 23.54 25.84 -7.65
C PHE A 471 22.95 24.43 -7.73
N LEU A 472 22.50 24.03 -8.92
CA LEU A 472 22.12 22.64 -9.22
C LEU A 472 23.38 21.79 -9.47
N PRO A 473 23.52 20.59 -8.87
CA PRO A 473 24.76 19.82 -8.89
C PRO A 473 25.19 19.42 -10.30
N TYR A 474 24.28 19.27 -11.26
CA TYR A 474 24.66 18.96 -12.64
C TYR A 474 25.38 20.09 -13.39
N LYS A 475 25.24 21.36 -12.96
CA LYS A 475 25.98 22.49 -13.54
C LYS A 475 27.46 22.51 -13.12
N ILE A 476 27.82 21.80 -12.04
CA ILE A 476 29.17 21.74 -11.47
C ILE A 476 30.02 20.62 -12.14
N ILE A 477 29.42 19.76 -12.97
CA ILE A 477 30.02 18.49 -13.43
C ILE A 477 31.09 18.64 -14.54
N SER A 478 31.44 19.85 -15.01
CA SER A 478 32.62 20.02 -15.88
C SER A 478 33.72 20.81 -15.16
N SER A 479 34.97 20.33 -15.24
CA SER A 479 36.15 21.04 -14.71
C SER A 479 36.22 22.49 -15.22
N GLN A 480 35.78 22.73 -16.47
CA GLN A 480 35.68 24.05 -17.07
C GLN A 480 34.63 24.97 -16.44
N ASN A 481 33.53 24.43 -15.89
CA ASN A 481 32.51 25.24 -15.21
C ASN A 481 32.93 25.63 -13.79
N ILE A 482 33.69 24.77 -13.10
CA ILE A 482 34.27 25.11 -11.79
C ILE A 482 35.25 26.27 -11.95
N ASP A 483 36.17 26.22 -12.91
CA ASP A 483 37.13 27.30 -13.15
C ASP A 483 36.45 28.61 -13.57
N ARG A 484 35.38 28.56 -14.37
CA ARG A 484 34.58 29.75 -14.76
C ARG A 484 33.77 30.34 -13.61
N LEU A 485 33.25 29.51 -12.70
CA LEU A 485 32.54 29.97 -11.50
C LEU A 485 33.48 30.63 -10.48
N LEU A 486 34.78 30.26 -10.50
CA LEU A 486 35.81 30.75 -9.59
C LEU A 486 36.63 31.94 -10.17
N GLN A 487 36.60 32.17 -11.49
CA GLN A 487 37.29 33.29 -12.16
C GLN A 487 36.97 34.70 -11.60
N PRO A 488 35.72 35.04 -11.20
CA PRO A 488 35.43 36.35 -10.62
C PRO A 488 36.07 36.57 -9.23
N MET A 489 36.55 35.51 -8.57
CA MET A 489 37.08 35.56 -7.20
C MET A 489 38.61 35.67 -7.15
N SER A 490 39.33 35.20 -8.17
CA SER A 490 40.78 35.42 -8.32
C SER A 490 41.14 36.92 -8.41
N ASN A 491 40.30 37.72 -9.08
CA ASN A 491 40.53 39.16 -9.24
C ASN A 491 40.20 40.00 -7.99
N LYS A 492 39.59 39.43 -6.94
CA LYS A 492 39.32 40.15 -5.68
C LYS A 492 40.36 39.93 -4.59
N THR A 493 41.25 38.95 -4.77
CA THR A 493 42.39 38.70 -3.85
C THR A 493 43.69 39.34 -4.33
N ALA A 494 43.66 40.10 -5.43
CA ALA A 494 44.82 40.81 -5.99
C ALA A 494 44.71 42.34 -5.90
N SER A 495 43.87 42.88 -5.00
CA SER A 495 43.82 44.31 -4.66
C SER A 495 43.94 44.54 -3.16
#